data_AF-A0A3N5PYK8-F1
#
_entry.id   AF-A0A3N5PYK8-F1
#
_cell.length_a   1.000
_cell.length_b   1.000
_cell.length_c   1.000
_cell.angle_alpha   90.00
_cell.angle_beta   90.00
_cell.angle_gamma   90.00
#
_symmetry.space_group_name_H-M   'P 1'
#
loop_
_entity.id
_entity.type
_entity.pdbx_description
1 polymer ?
#
loop_
_entity_poly.entity_id
_entity_poly.type
_entity_poly.pdbx_seq_one_letter_code
_entity_poly.pdbx_strand_id
1 'polypeptide(L)'
;MTKSSNTKGNFINSFLAIIEKVGNALPHPATLFVLFALGVVIISGITSLFDLEVVHPGTGEIIKPVSLMSIEGLHRIITSMVTNFTNFAPLGTVLVAMLGIGIAEGSGLIGTSLRLLVIKAPKKLLTFAIVFTGVLSNTASEVGYVLLVPLAAVIFLAVGRHPLAGLAAAFAGVSGGYSANLLLGTIDPLLAGLSEEAARIIDPMYIVNPAANYYFMFVSTFVIAISGTWVTEKIIVPRLGEYKGKAEAEEIKGLTADEKKGLIYALVAGVIFAAILALGTVPSNGFLRDPQ
;
A
#
# COMPACT_ATOMS: atom_id res chain seq x y z
N MET A 1 -34.79 -29.65 -26.67
CA MET A 1 -34.94 -28.20 -26.43
C MET A 1 -34.69 -27.93 -24.97
N THR A 2 -33.59 -27.24 -24.64
CA THR A 2 -33.46 -26.33 -23.49
C THR A 2 -32.09 -25.65 -23.61
N LYS A 3 -32.02 -24.63 -24.46
CA LYS A 3 -30.96 -23.61 -24.38
C LYS A 3 -31.16 -22.89 -23.05
N SER A 4 -30.38 -23.26 -22.04
CA SER A 4 -30.22 -22.43 -20.85
C SER A 4 -29.58 -21.11 -21.30
N SER A 5 -30.33 -20.02 -21.14
CA SER A 5 -29.91 -18.66 -21.49
C SER A 5 -28.75 -18.22 -20.61
N ASN A 6 -27.52 -18.33 -21.12
CA ASN A 6 -26.30 -17.87 -20.45
C ASN A 6 -26.04 -16.37 -20.67
N THR A 7 -27.07 -15.53 -20.57
CA THR A 7 -27.00 -14.08 -20.84
C THR A 7 -26.20 -13.31 -19.79
N LYS A 8 -26.13 -13.78 -18.53
CA LYS A 8 -25.30 -13.16 -17.47
C LYS A 8 -23.80 -13.38 -17.65
N GLY A 9 -23.39 -14.51 -18.25
CA GLY A 9 -21.98 -14.77 -18.59
C GLY A 9 -21.44 -13.78 -19.63
N ASN A 10 -22.26 -13.36 -20.59
CA ASN A 10 -21.83 -12.44 -21.63
C ASN A 10 -21.48 -11.03 -21.11
N PHE A 11 -22.27 -10.45 -20.20
CA PHE A 11 -21.98 -9.09 -19.71
C PHE A 11 -20.71 -9.03 -18.85
N ILE A 12 -20.55 -9.98 -17.91
CA ILE A 12 -19.35 -10.04 -17.07
C ILE A 12 -18.11 -10.33 -17.91
N ASN A 13 -18.20 -11.28 -18.86
CA ASN A 13 -17.06 -11.59 -19.73
C ASN A 13 -16.70 -10.41 -20.63
N SER A 14 -17.68 -9.69 -21.19
CA SER A 14 -17.43 -8.47 -21.96
C SER A 14 -16.82 -7.36 -21.11
N PHE A 15 -17.28 -7.18 -19.88
CA PHE A 15 -16.71 -6.20 -18.95
C PHE A 15 -15.26 -6.55 -18.57
N LEU A 16 -14.98 -7.81 -18.26
CA LEU A 16 -13.62 -8.29 -17.98
C LEU A 16 -12.70 -8.11 -19.20
N ALA A 17 -13.20 -8.38 -20.41
CA ALA A 17 -12.44 -8.17 -21.64
C ALA A 17 -12.11 -6.68 -21.87
N ILE A 18 -12.99 -5.76 -21.47
CA ILE A 18 -12.70 -4.31 -21.49
C ILE A 18 -11.59 -3.98 -20.49
N ILE A 19 -11.68 -4.49 -19.26
CA ILE A 19 -10.65 -4.26 -18.23
C ILE A 19 -9.29 -4.78 -18.71
N GLU A 20 -9.25 -6.00 -19.24
CA GLU A 20 -8.03 -6.60 -19.78
C GLU A 20 -7.45 -5.76 -20.93
N LYS A 21 -8.29 -5.34 -21.88
CA LYS A 21 -7.84 -4.52 -23.01
C LYS A 21 -7.30 -3.16 -22.55
N VAL A 22 -7.94 -2.50 -21.59
CA VAL A 22 -7.51 -1.21 -21.05
C VAL A 22 -6.23 -1.37 -20.25
N GLY A 23 -6.15 -2.40 -19.38
CA GLY A 23 -4.95 -2.69 -18.61
C GLY A 23 -3.74 -2.97 -19.49
N ASN A 24 -3.91 -3.75 -20.56
CA ASN A 24 -2.85 -4.06 -21.52
C ASN A 24 -2.46 -2.88 -22.42
N ALA A 25 -3.32 -1.87 -22.56
CA ALA A 25 -3.04 -0.69 -23.38
C ALA A 25 -2.16 0.34 -22.65
N LEU A 26 -2.10 0.30 -21.32
CA LEU A 26 -1.26 1.21 -20.54
C LEU A 26 0.20 0.77 -20.64
N PRO A 27 1.10 1.63 -21.15
CA PRO A 27 2.52 1.32 -21.16
C PRO A 27 3.07 1.32 -19.73
N HIS A 28 4.26 0.74 -19.56
CA HIS A 28 4.96 0.73 -18.28
C HIS A 28 4.99 2.15 -17.66
N PRO A 29 4.74 2.34 -16.35
CA PRO A 29 4.67 3.67 -15.73
C PRO A 29 5.89 4.57 -16.02
N ALA A 30 7.10 3.99 -16.06
CA ALA A 30 8.30 4.75 -16.42
C ALA A 30 8.22 5.36 -17.83
N THR A 31 7.65 4.64 -18.80
CA THR A 31 7.42 5.13 -20.16
C THR A 31 6.41 6.28 -20.15
N LEU A 32 5.35 6.21 -19.34
CA LEU A 32 4.40 7.31 -19.18
C LEU A 32 5.10 8.59 -18.67
N PHE A 33 5.96 8.48 -17.66
CA PHE A 33 6.72 9.63 -17.16
C PHE A 33 7.68 10.22 -18.20
N VAL A 34 8.36 9.39 -19.00
CA VAL A 34 9.18 9.86 -20.12
C VAL A 34 8.34 10.61 -21.15
N LEU A 35 7.18 10.06 -21.52
CA LEU A 35 6.25 10.71 -22.44
C LEU A 35 5.71 12.03 -21.89
N PHE A 36 5.38 12.10 -20.60
CA PHE A 36 4.96 13.35 -19.95
C PHE A 36 6.09 14.37 -19.90
N ALA A 37 7.32 13.97 -19.57
CA ALA A 37 8.47 14.87 -19.56
C ALA A 37 8.74 15.47 -20.95
N LEU A 38 8.74 14.63 -22.00
CA LEU A 38 8.85 15.07 -23.39
C LEU A 38 7.67 15.97 -23.78
N GLY A 39 6.47 15.60 -23.36
CA GLY A 39 5.26 16.40 -23.54
C GLY A 39 5.38 17.79 -22.94
N VAL A 40 5.89 17.93 -21.71
CA VAL A 40 6.12 19.23 -21.05
C VAL A 40 7.12 20.07 -21.83
N VAL A 41 8.20 19.48 -22.37
CA VAL A 41 9.16 20.22 -23.21
C VAL A 41 8.49 20.77 -24.47
N ILE A 42 7.71 19.95 -25.17
CA ILE A 42 7.03 20.35 -26.41
C ILE A 42 5.93 21.38 -26.12
N ILE A 43 5.07 21.11 -25.14
CA ILE A 43 3.93 21.96 -24.78
C ILE A 43 4.43 23.32 -24.27
N SER A 44 5.47 23.36 -23.42
CA SER A 44 6.05 24.62 -22.96
C SER A 44 6.62 25.46 -24.11
N GLY A 45 7.22 24.82 -25.10
CA GLY A 45 7.71 25.48 -26.31
C GLY A 45 6.59 26.04 -27.20
N ILE A 46 5.50 25.30 -27.37
CA ILE A 46 4.34 25.77 -28.15
C ILE A 46 3.62 26.90 -27.42
N THR A 47 3.34 26.72 -26.13
CA THR A 47 2.58 27.69 -25.33
C THR A 47 3.32 29.01 -25.15
N SER A 48 4.66 29.02 -25.11
CA SER A 48 5.44 30.26 -25.04
C SER A 48 5.40 31.10 -26.32
N LEU A 49 4.95 30.54 -27.45
CA LEU A 49 4.79 31.28 -28.71
C LEU A 49 3.50 32.10 -28.73
N PHE A 50 2.56 31.77 -27.83
CA PHE A 50 1.34 32.52 -27.62
C PHE A 50 1.55 33.36 -26.36
N ASP A 51 1.23 34.65 -26.38
CA ASP A 51 1.34 35.55 -25.21
C ASP A 51 0.29 35.21 -24.13
N LEU A 52 0.36 33.98 -23.62
CA LEU A 52 -0.54 33.42 -22.61
C LEU A 52 -0.10 33.92 -21.24
N GLU A 53 -1.05 34.52 -20.52
CA GLU A 53 -0.83 35.04 -19.18
C GLU A 53 -2.04 34.73 -18.29
N VAL A 54 -1.78 34.36 -17.04
CA VAL A 54 -2.83 34.06 -16.05
C VAL A 54 -2.46 34.71 -14.72
N VAL A 55 -3.45 35.26 -14.01
CA VAL A 55 -3.26 35.82 -12.67
C VAL A 55 -3.26 34.69 -11.64
N HIS A 56 -2.22 34.65 -10.79
CA HIS A 56 -2.10 33.67 -9.71
C HIS A 56 -3.22 33.88 -8.69
N PRO A 57 -4.04 32.85 -8.37
CA PRO A 57 -5.21 33.02 -7.49
C PRO A 57 -4.86 33.36 -6.04
N GLY A 58 -3.70 32.92 -5.55
CA GLY A 58 -3.19 33.24 -4.21
C GLY A 58 -2.47 34.59 -4.08
N THR A 59 -1.47 34.87 -4.93
CA THR A 59 -0.60 36.07 -4.81
C THR A 59 -1.05 37.26 -5.65
N GLY A 60 -1.89 37.06 -6.67
CA GLY A 60 -2.26 38.11 -7.63
C GLY A 60 -1.20 38.44 -8.68
N GLU A 61 -0.06 37.73 -8.70
CA GLU A 61 1.00 37.93 -9.67
C GLU A 61 0.65 37.36 -11.05
N ILE A 62 1.26 37.91 -12.12
CA ILE A 62 1.07 37.41 -13.48
C ILE A 62 2.02 36.22 -13.72
N ILE A 63 1.45 35.06 -14.07
CA ILE A 63 2.17 33.84 -14.43
C ILE A 63 2.24 33.73 -15.96
N LYS A 64 3.43 33.46 -16.49
CA LYS A 64 3.65 33.20 -17.92
C LYS A 64 4.27 31.82 -18.15
N PRO A 65 3.96 31.12 -19.25
CA PRO A 65 4.64 29.89 -19.63
C PRO A 65 6.14 30.12 -19.84
N VAL A 66 6.97 29.22 -19.30
CA VAL A 66 8.42 29.24 -19.51
C VAL A 66 8.80 28.10 -20.45
N SER A 67 9.36 28.44 -21.62
CA SER A 67 9.76 27.45 -22.62
C SER A 67 10.99 26.67 -22.19
N LEU A 68 10.85 25.34 -22.12
CA LEU A 68 11.98 24.43 -21.96
C LEU A 68 12.67 24.09 -23.30
N MET A 69 12.05 24.44 -24.43
CA MET A 69 12.60 24.28 -25.79
C MET A 69 13.45 25.48 -26.21
N SER A 70 14.20 26.05 -25.26
CA SER A 70 15.10 27.18 -25.45
C SER A 70 16.50 26.82 -24.95
N ILE A 71 17.52 27.62 -25.28
CA ILE A 71 18.89 27.39 -24.78
C ILE A 71 18.91 27.45 -23.25
N GLU A 72 18.22 28.43 -22.67
CA GLU A 72 18.06 28.60 -21.22
C GLU A 72 17.31 27.42 -20.59
N GLY A 73 16.24 26.96 -21.24
CA GLY A 73 15.47 25.77 -20.84
C GLY A 73 16.31 24.51 -20.84
N LEU A 74 17.13 24.30 -21.89
CA LEU A 74 18.06 23.17 -21.97
C LEU A 74 19.11 23.23 -20.85
N HIS A 75 19.68 24.41 -20.60
CA HIS A 75 20.59 24.60 -19.47
C HIS A 75 19.91 24.24 -18.15
N ARG A 76 18.68 24.72 -17.91
CA ARG A 76 17.91 24.40 -16.71
C ARG A 76 17.69 22.90 -16.55
N ILE A 77 17.33 22.18 -17.62
CA ILE A 77 17.15 20.72 -17.59
C ILE A 77 18.45 20.04 -17.14
N ILE A 78 19.57 20.36 -17.79
CA ILE A 78 20.85 19.69 -17.53
C ILE A 78 21.37 20.01 -16.13
N THR A 79 21.33 21.27 -15.71
CA THR A 79 21.89 21.70 -14.41
C THR A 79 21.03 21.29 -13.23
N SER A 80 19.70 21.23 -13.39
CA SER A 80 18.78 20.91 -12.29
C SER A 80 18.46 19.42 -12.19
N MET A 81 18.84 18.59 -13.17
CA MET A 81 18.45 17.17 -13.24
C MET A 81 18.74 16.39 -11.96
N VAL A 82 19.99 16.45 -11.50
CA VAL A 82 20.43 15.70 -10.30
C VAL A 82 19.75 16.27 -9.05
N THR A 83 19.72 17.59 -8.92
CA THR A 83 19.12 18.27 -7.77
C THR A 83 17.62 17.98 -7.65
N ASN A 84 16.89 17.98 -8.77
CA ASN A 84 15.47 17.61 -8.81
C ASN A 84 15.27 16.16 -8.37
N PHE A 85 16.13 15.24 -8.82
CA PHE A 85 16.04 13.84 -8.42
C PHE A 85 16.35 13.65 -6.93
N THR A 86 17.42 14.25 -6.42
CA THR A 86 17.85 14.08 -5.02
C THR A 86 16.94 14.79 -4.03
N ASN A 87 16.34 15.92 -4.42
CA ASN A 87 15.43 16.69 -3.57
C ASN A 87 13.97 16.26 -3.72
N PHE A 88 13.67 15.28 -4.57
CA PHE A 88 12.32 14.75 -4.70
C PHE A 88 11.88 14.17 -3.36
N ALA A 89 10.89 14.82 -2.71
CA ALA A 89 10.49 14.52 -1.33
C ALA A 89 10.34 13.02 -1.00
N PRO A 90 9.69 12.18 -1.83
CA PRO A 90 9.50 10.78 -1.48
C PRO A 90 10.78 9.92 -1.60
N LEU A 91 11.84 10.38 -2.29
CA LEU A 91 13.04 9.57 -2.51
C LEU A 91 13.74 9.24 -1.19
N GLY A 92 14.08 10.27 -0.41
CA GLY A 92 14.81 10.09 0.84
C GLY A 92 14.01 9.33 1.89
N THR A 93 12.74 9.69 2.07
CA THR A 93 11.87 9.10 3.09
C THR A 93 11.61 7.62 2.83
N VAL A 94 11.35 7.24 1.56
CA VAL A 94 11.09 5.84 1.18
C VAL A 94 12.34 5.00 1.32
N LEU A 95 13.51 5.47 0.87
CA LEU A 95 14.76 4.70 0.97
C LEU A 95 15.11 4.38 2.44
N VAL A 96 14.97 5.36 3.34
CA VAL A 96 15.23 5.16 4.77
C VAL A 96 14.20 4.19 5.39
N ALA A 97 12.92 4.33 5.06
CA ALA A 97 11.88 3.42 5.55
C ALA A 97 12.09 1.97 5.07
N MET A 98 12.48 1.80 3.80
CA MET A 98 12.75 0.48 3.20
C MET A 98 13.93 -0.24 3.85
N LEU A 99 14.95 0.47 4.37
CA LEU A 99 16.03 -0.15 5.12
C LEU A 99 15.51 -0.82 6.40
N GLY A 100 14.63 -0.15 7.15
CA GLY A 100 14.02 -0.71 8.36
C GLY A 100 13.13 -1.91 8.06
N ILE A 101 12.27 -1.80 7.05
CA ILE A 101 11.38 -2.89 6.63
C ILE A 101 12.17 -4.08 6.08
N GLY A 102 13.23 -3.84 5.30
CA GLY A 102 14.10 -4.90 4.79
C GLY A 102 14.77 -5.73 5.90
N ILE A 103 15.15 -5.10 7.01
CA ILE A 103 15.69 -5.81 8.20
C ILE A 103 14.57 -6.59 8.91
N ALA A 104 13.38 -5.98 9.08
CA ALA A 104 12.24 -6.64 9.72
C ALA A 104 11.73 -7.85 8.92
N GLU A 105 11.73 -7.75 7.60
CA GLU A 105 11.37 -8.84 6.69
C GLU A 105 12.48 -9.90 6.63
N GLY A 106 13.73 -9.49 6.42
CA GLY A 106 14.88 -10.40 6.32
C GLY A 106 15.15 -11.19 7.61
N SER A 107 14.78 -10.66 8.77
CA SER A 107 14.84 -11.38 10.06
C SER A 107 13.67 -12.35 10.28
N GLY A 108 12.65 -12.33 9.42
CA GLY A 108 11.42 -13.13 9.55
C GLY A 108 10.39 -12.57 10.53
N LEU A 109 10.64 -11.42 11.17
CA LEU A 109 9.75 -10.83 12.19
C LEU A 109 8.31 -10.67 11.67
N ILE A 110 8.15 -10.10 10.47
CA ILE A 110 6.82 -9.85 9.91
C ILE A 110 6.13 -11.16 9.54
N GLY A 111 6.79 -12.04 8.79
CA GLY A 111 6.22 -13.32 8.38
C GLY A 111 5.79 -14.19 9.57
N THR A 112 6.62 -14.29 10.60
CA THR A 112 6.31 -15.04 11.83
C THR A 112 5.18 -14.39 12.62
N SER A 113 5.11 -13.06 12.69
CA SER A 113 4.01 -12.34 13.37
C SER A 113 2.66 -12.53 12.68
N LEU A 114 2.62 -12.42 11.34
CA LEU A 114 1.40 -12.66 10.56
C LEU A 114 0.93 -14.12 10.70
N ARG A 115 1.86 -15.09 10.63
CA ARG A 115 1.55 -16.52 10.88
C ARG A 115 0.97 -16.73 12.29
N LEU A 116 1.56 -16.10 13.30
CA LEU A 116 1.10 -16.21 14.68
C LEU A 116 -0.35 -15.74 14.84
N LEU A 117 -0.69 -14.59 14.25
CA LEU A 117 -2.03 -14.01 14.31
C LEU A 117 -3.10 -14.97 13.78
N VAL A 118 -2.82 -15.63 12.66
CA VAL A 118 -3.78 -16.58 12.06
C VAL A 118 -3.85 -17.89 12.82
N ILE A 119 -2.70 -18.47 13.21
CA ILE A 119 -2.66 -19.77 13.91
C ILE A 119 -3.35 -19.67 15.28
N LYS A 120 -3.23 -18.54 15.97
CA LYS A 120 -3.88 -18.33 17.28
C LYS A 120 -5.32 -17.81 17.19
N ALA A 121 -5.84 -17.56 15.99
CA ALA A 121 -7.20 -17.07 15.84
C ALA A 121 -8.22 -18.13 16.29
N PRO A 122 -9.23 -17.78 17.11
CA PRO A 122 -10.29 -18.71 17.45
C PRO A 122 -11.13 -19.02 16.21
N LYS A 123 -11.66 -20.25 16.10
CA LYS A 123 -12.41 -20.72 14.92
C LYS A 123 -13.50 -19.74 14.43
N LYS A 124 -14.19 -19.06 15.36
CA LYS A 124 -15.26 -18.09 15.04
C LYS A 124 -14.76 -16.79 14.40
N LEU A 125 -13.52 -16.38 14.70
CA LEU A 125 -12.91 -15.15 14.17
C LEU A 125 -11.87 -15.46 13.10
N LEU A 126 -11.73 -16.71 12.66
CA LEU A 126 -10.67 -17.12 11.74
C LEU A 126 -10.69 -16.30 10.44
N THR A 127 -11.87 -16.12 9.84
CA THR A 127 -12.02 -15.32 8.61
C THR A 127 -11.62 -13.87 8.84
N PHE A 128 -12.08 -13.28 9.96
CA PHE A 128 -11.70 -11.93 10.33
C PHE A 128 -10.20 -11.79 10.54
N ALA A 129 -9.59 -12.72 11.29
CA ALA A 129 -8.16 -12.73 11.54
C ALA A 129 -7.36 -12.84 10.24
N ILE A 130 -7.80 -13.64 9.26
CA ILE A 130 -7.14 -13.75 7.97
C ILE A 130 -7.23 -12.46 7.17
N VAL A 131 -8.44 -11.90 7.01
CA VAL A 131 -8.62 -10.65 6.26
C VAL A 131 -7.83 -9.53 6.94
N PHE A 132 -7.96 -9.39 8.26
CA PHE A 132 -7.25 -8.40 9.06
C PHE A 132 -5.74 -8.54 8.96
N THR A 133 -5.21 -9.76 9.09
CA THR A 133 -3.77 -10.04 8.89
C THR A 133 -3.35 -9.72 7.45
N GLY A 134 -4.23 -9.92 6.47
CA GLY A 134 -4.02 -9.54 5.08
C GLY A 134 -3.87 -8.04 4.92
N VAL A 135 -4.75 -7.25 5.52
CA VAL A 135 -4.64 -5.78 5.52
C VAL A 135 -3.30 -5.35 6.16
N LEU A 136 -2.94 -5.92 7.30
CA LEU A 136 -1.67 -5.61 7.99
C LEU A 136 -0.42 -6.05 7.21
N SER A 137 -0.54 -7.01 6.29
CA SER A 137 0.61 -7.54 5.55
C SER A 137 1.22 -6.52 4.58
N ASN A 138 0.50 -5.45 4.26
CA ASN A 138 1.01 -4.36 3.43
C ASN A 138 2.31 -3.75 3.99
N THR A 139 2.51 -3.73 5.32
CA THR A 139 3.76 -3.22 5.91
C THR A 139 5.00 -3.97 5.39
N ALA A 140 4.84 -5.22 4.95
CA ALA A 140 5.91 -6.05 4.42
C ALA A 140 5.75 -6.35 2.92
N SER A 141 5.20 -5.38 2.16
CA SER A 141 5.16 -5.35 0.70
C SER A 141 4.55 -6.59 0.02
N GLU A 142 5.29 -7.70 -0.03
CA GLU A 142 4.94 -8.94 -0.76
C GLU A 142 4.65 -10.15 0.13
N VAL A 143 5.01 -10.10 1.42
CA VAL A 143 4.87 -11.24 2.35
C VAL A 143 3.42 -11.73 2.44
N GLY A 144 2.45 -10.82 2.32
CA GLY A 144 1.02 -11.15 2.30
C GLY A 144 0.65 -12.12 1.18
N TYR A 145 1.11 -11.88 -0.04
CA TYR A 145 0.78 -12.73 -1.19
C TYR A 145 1.48 -14.07 -1.12
N VAL A 146 2.76 -14.08 -0.73
CA VAL A 146 3.59 -15.28 -0.75
C VAL A 146 3.27 -16.23 0.41
N LEU A 147 3.03 -15.70 1.61
CA LEU A 147 2.82 -16.52 2.80
C LEU A 147 1.37 -16.62 3.22
N LEU A 148 0.65 -15.51 3.31
CA LEU A 148 -0.67 -15.48 3.97
C LEU A 148 -1.76 -16.14 3.10
N VAL A 149 -1.75 -15.89 1.79
CA VAL A 149 -2.73 -16.45 0.86
C VAL A 149 -2.74 -17.99 0.90
N PRO A 150 -1.63 -18.72 0.66
CA PRO A 150 -1.63 -20.17 0.75
C PRO A 150 -1.89 -20.67 2.18
N LEU A 151 -1.35 -20.00 3.21
CA LEU A 151 -1.59 -20.37 4.61
C LEU A 151 -3.07 -20.33 4.98
N ALA A 152 -3.80 -19.31 4.55
CA ALA A 152 -5.23 -19.19 4.78
C ALA A 152 -6.02 -20.36 4.17
N ALA A 153 -5.61 -20.84 3.00
CA ALA A 153 -6.20 -22.00 2.35
C ALA A 153 -6.02 -23.27 3.19
N VAL A 154 -4.79 -23.52 3.64
CA VAL A 154 -4.42 -24.69 4.46
C VAL A 154 -5.15 -24.65 5.80
N ILE A 155 -5.21 -23.48 6.46
CA ILE A 155 -5.88 -23.36 7.75
C ILE A 155 -7.40 -23.56 7.60
N PHE A 156 -8.03 -23.04 6.55
CA PHE A 156 -9.43 -23.31 6.26
C PHE A 156 -9.68 -24.80 6.07
N LEU A 157 -8.84 -25.48 5.29
CA LEU A 157 -8.93 -26.93 5.07
C LEU A 157 -8.79 -27.71 6.39
N ALA A 158 -7.80 -27.36 7.22
CA ALA A 158 -7.54 -28.02 8.51
C ALA A 158 -8.68 -27.85 9.53
N VAL A 159 -9.48 -26.78 9.44
CA VAL A 159 -10.68 -26.60 10.29
C VAL A 159 -11.98 -27.09 9.64
N GLY A 160 -11.89 -27.81 8.52
CA GLY A 160 -13.05 -28.38 7.81
C GLY A 160 -13.85 -27.36 6.98
N ARG A 161 -13.26 -26.23 6.63
CA ARG A 161 -13.87 -25.17 5.81
C ARG A 161 -13.31 -25.20 4.38
N HIS A 162 -14.04 -24.60 3.45
CA HIS A 162 -13.66 -24.61 2.04
C HIS A 162 -12.35 -23.81 1.80
N PRO A 163 -11.24 -24.42 1.33
CA PRO A 163 -9.94 -23.75 1.21
C PRO A 163 -9.95 -22.55 0.26
N LEU A 164 -10.73 -22.60 -0.83
CA LEU A 164 -10.91 -21.45 -1.74
C LEU A 164 -11.53 -20.23 -1.04
N ALA A 165 -12.33 -20.41 0.01
CA ALA A 165 -12.85 -19.29 0.79
C ALA A 165 -11.73 -18.62 1.61
N GLY A 166 -10.79 -19.41 2.14
CA GLY A 166 -9.58 -18.92 2.80
C GLY A 166 -8.68 -18.15 1.84
N LEU A 167 -8.44 -18.68 0.63
CA LEU A 167 -7.72 -17.98 -0.43
C LEU A 167 -8.38 -16.64 -0.77
N ALA A 168 -9.69 -16.64 -1.02
CA ALA A 168 -10.43 -15.43 -1.35
C ALA A 168 -10.39 -14.39 -0.22
N ALA A 169 -10.52 -14.83 1.04
CA ALA A 169 -10.44 -13.96 2.22
C ALA A 169 -9.07 -13.30 2.35
N ALA A 170 -7.99 -14.09 2.26
CA ALA A 170 -6.64 -13.58 2.34
C ALA A 170 -6.34 -12.63 1.17
N PHE A 171 -6.68 -13.02 -0.06
CA PHE A 171 -6.45 -12.19 -1.24
C PHE A 171 -7.21 -10.87 -1.17
N ALA A 172 -8.47 -10.88 -0.70
CA ALA A 172 -9.23 -9.66 -0.47
C ALA A 172 -8.60 -8.76 0.60
N GLY A 173 -8.06 -9.34 1.68
CA GLY A 173 -7.35 -8.59 2.72
C GLY A 173 -6.05 -7.98 2.22
N VAL A 174 -5.20 -8.75 1.54
CA VAL A 174 -3.89 -8.31 1.04
C VAL A 174 -4.04 -7.27 -0.08
N SER A 175 -4.87 -7.56 -1.09
CA SER A 175 -5.03 -6.68 -2.26
C SER A 175 -5.97 -5.51 -1.99
N GLY A 176 -7.15 -5.78 -1.42
CA GLY A 176 -8.15 -4.75 -1.12
C GLY A 176 -7.78 -3.87 0.08
N GLY A 177 -6.92 -4.36 0.97
CA GLY A 177 -6.42 -3.63 2.13
C GLY A 177 -5.13 -2.86 1.93
N TYR A 178 -4.59 -2.80 0.70
CA TYR A 178 -3.22 -2.35 0.44
C TYR A 178 -2.86 -0.97 1.03
N SER A 179 -3.79 -0.02 1.13
CA SER A 179 -3.47 1.29 1.75
C SER A 179 -3.74 1.35 3.25
N ALA A 180 -4.62 0.52 3.79
CA ALA A 180 -5.04 0.60 5.17
C ALA A 180 -4.06 -0.14 6.09
N ASN A 181 -3.73 0.46 7.23
CA ASN A 181 -2.81 -0.15 8.18
C ASN A 181 -2.98 0.42 9.60
N LEU A 182 -2.51 -0.32 10.60
CA LEU A 182 -2.45 0.16 12.00
C LEU A 182 -1.18 0.96 12.30
N LEU A 183 -0.12 0.72 11.52
CA LEU A 183 1.17 1.40 11.63
C LEU A 183 1.52 2.02 10.29
N LEU A 184 2.33 3.07 10.32
CA LEU A 184 2.86 3.68 9.11
C LEU A 184 3.72 2.66 8.35
N GLY A 185 3.46 2.53 7.06
CA GLY A 185 4.23 1.73 6.11
C GLY A 185 5.02 2.60 5.14
N THR A 186 5.61 1.99 4.12
CA THR A 186 6.35 2.70 3.05
C THR A 186 5.45 3.49 2.11
N ILE A 187 4.18 3.14 2.02
CA ILE A 187 3.21 3.83 1.18
C ILE A 187 2.89 5.24 1.72
N ASP A 188 2.90 5.42 3.05
CA ASP A 188 2.55 6.69 3.68
C ASP A 188 3.54 7.82 3.34
N PRO A 189 4.87 7.68 3.54
CA PRO A 189 5.82 8.70 3.12
C PRO A 189 5.92 8.85 1.60
N LEU A 190 5.65 7.80 0.82
CA LEU A 190 5.60 7.88 -0.64
C LEU A 190 4.45 8.78 -1.10
N LEU A 191 3.23 8.50 -0.65
CA LEU A 191 2.04 9.26 -1.02
C LEU A 191 2.08 10.68 -0.44
N ALA A 192 2.57 10.85 0.78
CA ALA A 192 2.79 12.17 1.38
C ALA A 192 3.79 12.98 0.55
N GLY A 193 4.94 12.41 0.19
CA GLY A 193 5.95 13.08 -0.63
C GLY A 193 5.42 13.47 -2.00
N LEU A 194 4.67 12.60 -2.69
CA LEU A 194 4.02 12.95 -3.97
C LEU A 194 2.99 14.07 -3.82
N SER A 195 2.21 14.04 -2.73
CA SER A 195 1.22 15.09 -2.44
C SER A 195 1.88 16.41 -2.11
N GLU A 196 3.04 16.38 -1.43
CA GLU A 196 3.85 17.55 -1.11
C GLU A 196 4.41 18.21 -2.38
N GLU A 197 4.99 17.43 -3.28
CA GLU A 197 5.48 17.93 -4.57
C GLU A 197 4.36 18.55 -5.42
N ALA A 198 3.17 17.94 -5.41
CA ALA A 198 2.00 18.49 -6.08
C ALA A 198 1.49 19.78 -5.43
N ALA A 199 1.48 19.86 -4.09
CA ALA A 199 1.04 21.04 -3.36
C ALA A 199 1.99 22.24 -3.54
N ARG A 200 3.30 21.97 -3.68
CA ARG A 200 4.34 22.98 -3.92
C ARG A 200 4.25 23.70 -5.26
N ILE A 201 3.42 23.19 -6.18
CA ILE A 201 3.05 23.92 -7.40
C ILE A 201 2.27 25.21 -7.06
N ILE A 202 1.52 25.22 -5.94
CA ILE A 202 0.71 26.36 -5.50
C ILE A 202 1.33 27.05 -4.28
N ASP A 203 1.76 26.29 -3.27
CA ASP A 203 2.37 26.81 -2.04
C ASP A 203 3.75 26.17 -1.80
N PRO A 204 4.85 26.89 -2.10
CA PRO A 204 6.21 26.35 -1.98
C PRO A 204 6.60 25.90 -0.56
N MET A 205 5.94 26.43 0.47
CA MET A 205 6.24 26.11 1.88
C MET A 205 5.38 24.98 2.43
N TYR A 206 4.49 24.40 1.63
CA TYR A 206 3.63 23.32 2.05
C TYR A 206 4.45 22.06 2.37
N ILE A 207 4.16 21.44 3.51
CA ILE A 207 4.80 20.21 4.00
C ILE A 207 3.70 19.22 4.34
N VAL A 208 3.79 18.00 3.79
CA VAL A 208 2.82 16.94 4.06
C VAL A 208 3.44 15.96 5.03
N ASN A 209 2.93 15.94 6.25
CA ASN A 209 3.35 14.96 7.25
C ASN A 209 2.98 13.53 6.77
N PRO A 210 3.92 12.56 6.77
CA PRO A 210 3.61 11.16 6.45
C PRO A 210 2.47 10.56 7.30
N ALA A 211 2.27 11.04 8.52
CA ALA A 211 1.19 10.61 9.41
C ALA A 211 -0.16 11.32 9.14
N ALA A 212 -0.27 12.18 8.12
CA ALA A 212 -1.48 12.96 7.86
C ALA A 212 -2.74 12.09 7.67
N ASN A 213 -2.59 10.91 7.06
CA ASN A 213 -3.68 9.97 6.83
C ASN A 213 -3.82 8.89 7.92
N TYR A 214 -3.00 8.92 8.97
CA TYR A 214 -2.87 7.82 9.93
C TYR A 214 -4.21 7.41 10.56
N TYR A 215 -4.96 8.37 11.11
CA TYR A 215 -6.24 8.08 11.76
C TYR A 215 -7.27 7.49 10.79
N PHE A 216 -7.27 7.96 9.54
CA PHE A 216 -8.16 7.44 8.50
C PHE A 216 -7.80 6.01 8.12
N MET A 217 -6.51 5.70 7.94
CA MET A 217 -6.03 4.36 7.61
C MET A 217 -6.23 3.37 8.76
N PHE A 218 -6.04 3.83 10.00
CA PHE A 218 -6.30 3.04 11.20
C PHE A 218 -7.76 2.57 11.25
N VAL A 219 -8.71 3.49 11.08
CA VAL A 219 -10.14 3.14 11.08
C VAL A 219 -10.50 2.28 9.85
N SER A 220 -9.96 2.62 8.68
CA SER A 220 -10.19 1.88 7.44
C SER A 220 -9.74 0.43 7.53
N THR A 221 -8.70 0.13 8.32
CA THR A 221 -8.23 -1.25 8.56
C THR A 221 -9.35 -2.13 9.11
N PHE A 222 -10.08 -1.65 10.12
CA PHE A 222 -11.18 -2.40 10.70
C PHE A 222 -12.39 -2.46 9.77
N VAL A 223 -12.70 -1.37 9.05
CA VAL A 223 -13.78 -1.34 8.07
C VAL A 223 -13.57 -2.37 6.98
N ILE A 224 -12.36 -2.45 6.41
CA ILE A 224 -12.00 -3.41 5.36
C ILE A 224 -12.01 -4.83 5.93
N ALA A 225 -11.45 -5.06 7.13
CA ALA A 225 -11.44 -6.37 7.75
C ALA A 225 -12.86 -6.90 8.00
N ILE A 226 -13.76 -6.06 8.53
CA ILE A 226 -15.17 -6.41 8.75
C ILE A 226 -15.87 -6.67 7.41
N SER A 227 -15.68 -5.79 6.43
CA SER A 227 -16.34 -5.89 5.11
C SER A 227 -15.88 -7.14 4.36
N GLY A 228 -14.58 -7.42 4.32
CA GLY A 228 -14.02 -8.63 3.72
C GLY A 228 -14.51 -9.89 4.41
N THR A 229 -14.57 -9.88 5.75
CA THR A 229 -15.17 -10.98 6.52
C THR A 229 -16.62 -11.21 6.15
N TRP A 230 -17.42 -10.14 6.09
CA TRP A 230 -18.83 -10.21 5.76
C TRP A 230 -19.05 -10.77 4.35
N VAL A 231 -18.31 -10.27 3.35
CA VAL A 231 -18.39 -10.78 1.97
C VAL A 231 -17.99 -12.26 1.93
N THR A 232 -16.91 -12.65 2.59
CA THR A 232 -16.49 -14.06 2.62
C THR A 232 -17.55 -14.95 3.25
N GLU A 233 -18.05 -14.62 4.44
CA GLU A 233 -19.00 -15.46 5.17
C GLU A 233 -20.41 -15.48 4.57
N LYS A 234 -20.87 -14.35 4.01
CA LYS A 234 -22.26 -14.22 3.52
C LYS A 234 -22.42 -14.49 2.04
N ILE A 235 -21.36 -14.31 1.24
CA ILE A 235 -21.44 -14.43 -0.22
C ILE A 235 -20.58 -15.59 -0.72
N ILE A 236 -19.32 -15.65 -0.32
CA ILE A 236 -18.37 -16.62 -0.89
C ILE A 236 -18.57 -18.03 -0.33
N VAL A 237 -18.63 -18.18 0.99
CA VAL A 237 -18.79 -19.49 1.66
C VAL A 237 -20.10 -20.18 1.23
N PRO A 238 -21.28 -19.52 1.24
CA PRO A 238 -22.53 -20.15 0.81
C PRO A 238 -22.52 -20.55 -0.67
N ARG A 239 -21.80 -19.80 -1.52
CA ARG A 239 -21.69 -20.08 -2.95
C ARG A 239 -20.78 -21.27 -3.26
N LEU A 240 -19.75 -21.48 -2.45
CA LEU A 240 -18.83 -22.61 -2.60
C LEU A 240 -19.40 -23.92 -2.03
N GLY A 241 -20.21 -23.83 -0.97
CA GLY A 241 -20.80 -25.00 -0.31
C GLY A 241 -19.78 -25.84 0.46
N GLU A 242 -20.17 -27.08 0.78
CA GLU A 242 -19.29 -28.02 1.49
C GLU A 242 -18.13 -28.50 0.61
N TYR A 243 -16.93 -28.53 1.19
CA TYR A 243 -15.75 -29.02 0.50
C TYR A 243 -15.77 -30.55 0.43
N LYS A 244 -15.74 -31.09 -0.80
CA LYS A 244 -15.72 -32.54 -1.08
C LYS A 244 -14.43 -33.02 -1.74
N GLY A 245 -13.38 -32.19 -1.70
CA GLY A 245 -12.10 -32.53 -2.33
C GLY A 245 -11.30 -33.56 -1.53
N LYS A 246 -10.33 -34.20 -2.19
CA LYS A 246 -9.41 -35.19 -1.60
C LYS A 246 -8.12 -34.58 -1.06
N ALA A 247 -7.98 -33.25 -1.03
CA ALA A 247 -6.76 -32.63 -0.54
C ALA A 247 -6.63 -32.92 0.96
N GLU A 248 -5.51 -33.52 1.35
CA GLU A 248 -5.17 -33.70 2.75
C GLU A 248 -4.72 -32.36 3.33
N ALA A 249 -5.20 -32.05 4.53
CA ALA A 249 -4.70 -30.89 5.24
C ALA A 249 -3.24 -31.16 5.64
N GLU A 250 -2.30 -30.40 5.08
CA GLU A 250 -0.96 -30.36 5.65
C GLU A 250 -1.04 -29.92 7.12
N GLU A 251 -0.24 -30.54 7.98
CA GLU A 251 -0.17 -30.12 9.38
C GLU A 251 0.24 -28.65 9.46
N ILE A 252 -0.57 -27.86 10.17
CA ILE A 252 -0.24 -26.48 10.48
C ILE A 252 0.98 -26.51 11.41
N LYS A 253 2.17 -26.32 10.84
CA LYS A 253 3.41 -26.19 11.62
C LYS A 253 3.31 -24.92 12.47
N GLY A 254 3.17 -25.15 13.78
CA GLY A 254 3.24 -24.09 14.78
C GLY A 254 4.62 -23.42 14.80
N LEU A 255 4.72 -22.31 15.53
CA LEU A 255 5.99 -21.62 15.68
C LEU A 255 7.01 -22.46 16.47
N THR A 256 8.26 -22.43 16.02
CA THR A 256 9.40 -23.04 16.72
C THR A 256 9.69 -22.31 18.04
N ALA A 257 10.46 -22.94 18.92
CA ALA A 257 10.88 -22.31 20.17
C ALA A 257 11.71 -21.03 19.91
N ASP A 258 12.54 -21.06 18.88
CA ASP A 258 13.38 -19.93 18.49
C ASP A 258 12.57 -18.79 17.89
N GLU A 259 11.56 -19.08 17.04
CA GLU A 259 10.62 -18.06 16.53
C GLU A 259 9.89 -17.36 17.68
N LYS A 260 9.40 -18.12 18.67
CA LYS A 260 8.73 -17.54 19.84
C LYS A 260 9.67 -16.67 20.66
N LYS A 261 10.89 -17.15 20.92
CA LYS A 261 11.91 -16.41 21.67
C LYS A 261 12.32 -15.14 20.92
N GLY A 262 12.50 -15.21 19.61
CA GLY A 262 12.78 -14.07 18.73
C GLY A 262 11.68 -13.03 18.76
N LEU A 263 10.40 -13.43 18.66
CA LEU A 263 9.27 -12.51 18.78
C LEU A 263 9.23 -11.80 20.14
N ILE A 264 9.54 -12.49 21.23
CA ILE A 264 9.59 -11.88 22.57
C ILE A 264 10.70 -10.83 22.63
N TYR A 265 11.91 -11.13 22.16
CA TYR A 265 12.99 -10.14 22.16
C TYR A 265 12.72 -8.97 21.23
N ALA A 266 12.14 -9.21 20.05
CA ALA A 266 11.72 -8.14 19.15
C ALA A 266 10.67 -7.24 19.80
N LEU A 267 9.69 -7.83 20.51
CA LEU A 267 8.70 -7.07 21.27
C LEU A 267 9.35 -6.25 22.39
N VAL A 268 10.26 -6.86 23.17
CA VAL A 268 10.98 -6.16 24.25
C VAL A 268 11.80 -4.99 23.69
N ALA A 269 12.56 -5.21 22.61
CA ALA A 269 13.32 -4.16 21.95
C ALA A 269 12.40 -3.04 21.42
N GLY A 270 11.28 -3.40 20.80
CA GLY A 270 10.27 -2.45 20.33
C GLY A 270 9.66 -1.62 21.46
N VAL A 271 9.35 -2.24 22.61
CA VAL A 271 8.82 -1.56 23.80
C VAL A 271 9.87 -0.62 24.40
N ILE A 272 11.13 -1.05 24.50
CA ILE A 272 12.23 -0.19 24.98
C ILE A 272 12.39 1.03 24.07
N PHE A 273 12.39 0.81 22.76
CA PHE A 273 12.50 1.90 21.78
C PHE A 273 11.31 2.86 21.86
N ALA A 274 10.08 2.35 21.93
CA ALA A 274 8.88 3.15 22.13
C ALA A 274 8.91 3.94 23.44
N ALA A 275 9.44 3.36 24.53
CA ALA A 275 9.60 4.03 25.81
C ALA A 275 10.62 5.18 25.72
N ILE A 276 11.74 4.99 25.02
CA ILE A 276 12.74 6.05 24.78
C ILE A 276 12.09 7.21 24.00
N LEU A 277 11.35 6.91 22.94
CA LEU A 277 10.63 7.94 22.16
C LEU A 277 9.58 8.65 23.01
N ALA A 278 8.81 7.91 23.83
CA ALA A 278 7.81 8.48 24.72
C ALA A 278 8.47 9.38 25.78
N LEU A 279 9.59 8.97 26.38
CA LEU A 279 10.35 9.81 27.32
C LEU A 279 10.91 11.08 26.66
N GLY A 280 11.23 11.02 25.36
CA GLY A 280 11.67 12.20 24.61
C GLY A 280 10.53 13.13 24.19
N THR A 281 9.31 12.64 24.04
CA THR A 281 8.20 13.41 23.42
C THR A 281 7.05 13.75 24.38
N VAL A 282 6.77 12.92 25.38
CA VAL A 282 5.63 13.09 26.31
C VAL A 282 5.91 14.12 27.41
N PRO A 283 7.05 14.08 28.12
CA PRO A 283 7.35 15.09 29.14
C PRO A 283 7.46 16.49 28.54
N SER A 284 7.08 17.50 29.32
CA SER A 284 7.23 18.91 28.90
C SER A 284 8.68 19.30 28.63
N ASN A 285 9.62 18.67 29.32
CA ASN A 285 11.07 18.80 29.16
C ASN A 285 11.69 17.65 28.32
N GLY A 286 10.89 17.01 27.47
CA GLY A 286 11.36 15.91 26.63
C GLY A 286 12.37 16.36 25.58
N PHE A 287 13.43 15.57 25.36
CA PHE A 287 14.55 15.90 24.46
C PHE A 287 14.23 15.81 22.96
N LEU A 288 13.04 15.32 22.58
CA LEU A 288 12.53 15.24 21.21
C LEU A 288 11.43 16.29 20.93
N ARG A 289 11.17 17.21 21.86
CA ARG A 289 10.30 18.35 21.63
C ARG A 289 11.03 19.47 20.89
N ASP A 290 10.25 20.41 20.37
CA ASP A 290 10.78 21.63 19.75
C ASP A 290 11.74 22.32 20.75
N PRO A 291 12.98 22.68 20.36
CA PRO A 291 13.98 23.29 21.24
C PRO A 291 13.66 24.67 21.83
N GLN A 292 12.41 25.13 21.77
CA GLN A 292 11.97 26.43 22.31
C GLN A 292 11.94 26.46 23.84
#